data_AF-A0A5N6BU73-F1
#
_entry.id   AF-A0A5N6BU73-F1
#
_cell.length_a   1.000
_cell.length_b   1.000
_cell.length_c   1.000
_cell.angle_alpha   90.00
_cell.angle_beta   90.00
_cell.angle_gamma   90.00
#
_symmetry.space_group_name_H-M   'P 1'
#
loop_
_entity.id
_entity.type
_entity.pdbx_description
1 polymer ?
#
loop_
_entity_poly.entity_id
_entity_poly.type
_entity_poly.pdbx_seq_one_letter_code
_entity_poly.pdbx_strand_id
1 'polypeptide(L)'
;MVSTVGVAVPALRGISGRICRGYVAGDPEDIDTEVLTAFIEAIRTVDLATPSVFPKMCAAAKRAGERARENAEAGAARRFPFQESSPPAVPWGHPDLVLLDAVAKGVISEVDAELFLH
;
A
#
# COMPACT_ATOMS: atom_id res chain seq x y z
N MET A 1 24.47 -3.91 0.29
CA MET A 1 23.19 -3.16 0.24
C MET A 1 22.46 -3.16 1.59
N VAL A 2 22.44 -4.27 2.34
CA VAL A 2 21.74 -4.36 3.64
C VAL A 2 22.23 -3.32 4.68
N SER A 3 23.54 -3.01 4.70
CA SER A 3 24.12 -2.03 5.63
C SER A 3 23.58 -0.61 5.44
N THR A 4 23.32 -0.19 4.19
CA THR A 4 22.82 1.15 3.86
C THR A 4 21.35 1.31 4.22
N VAL A 5 20.55 0.24 4.11
CA VAL A 5 19.14 0.26 4.52
C VAL A 5 19.05 0.35 6.04
N GLY A 6 19.83 -0.44 6.78
CA GLY A 6 19.83 -0.43 8.25
C GLY A 6 20.10 0.96 8.86
N VAL A 7 21.03 1.73 8.28
CA VAL A 7 21.29 3.11 8.74
C VAL A 7 20.20 4.11 8.33
N ALA A 8 19.43 3.80 7.28
CA ALA A 8 18.33 4.65 6.80
C ALA A 8 17.03 4.41 7.57
N VAL A 9 16.84 3.24 8.20
CA VAL A 9 15.60 2.86 8.90
C VAL A 9 15.08 3.93 9.86
N PRO A 10 15.89 4.55 10.76
CA PRO A 10 15.39 5.60 11.64
C PRO A 10 14.86 6.82 10.88
N ALA A 11 15.51 7.19 9.77
CA ALA A 11 15.10 8.31 8.93
C ALA A 11 13.79 7.99 8.19
N LEU A 12 13.66 6.78 7.66
CA LEU A 12 12.44 6.31 6.99
C LEU A 12 11.27 6.25 7.96
N ARG A 13 11.44 5.70 9.17
CA ARG A 13 10.41 5.72 10.21
C ARG A 13 9.99 7.14 10.58
N GLY A 14 10.93 8.09 10.63
CA GLY A 14 10.64 9.49 10.87
C GLY A 14 9.85 10.15 9.72
N ILE A 15 10.11 9.75 8.47
CA ILE A 15 9.35 10.20 7.29
C ILE A 15 7.93 9.64 7.35
N SER A 16 7.78 8.31 7.45
CA SER A 16 6.48 7.65 7.55
C SER A 16 5.66 8.19 8.71
N GLY A 17 6.26 8.30 9.90
CA GLY A 17 5.57 8.82 11.08
C GLY A 17 5.05 10.24 10.89
N ARG A 18 5.71 11.09 10.09
CA ARG A 18 5.21 12.43 9.76
C ARG A 18 4.06 12.38 8.75
N ILE A 19 4.15 11.50 7.76
CA ILE A 19 3.12 11.33 6.72
C ILE A 19 1.85 10.73 7.33
N CYS A 20 1.98 9.74 8.22
CA CYS A 20 0.87 9.07 8.89
C CYS A 20 0.19 9.92 9.97
N ARG A 21 0.68 11.12 10.29
CA ARG A 21 0.00 11.99 11.26
C ARG A 21 -1.38 12.39 10.74
N GLY A 22 -2.41 12.03 11.52
CA GLY A 22 -3.81 12.28 11.19
C GLY A 22 -4.31 11.44 10.00
N TYR A 23 -3.57 10.40 9.61
CA TYR A 23 -3.99 9.51 8.54
C TYR A 23 -5.02 8.50 9.07
N VAL A 24 -6.19 8.46 8.43
CA VAL A 24 -7.33 7.60 8.80
C VAL A 24 -7.93 6.85 7.61
N ALA A 25 -7.40 7.04 6.40
CA ALA A 25 -8.01 6.56 5.16
C ALA A 25 -7.60 5.13 4.77
N GLY A 26 -6.69 4.49 5.51
CA GLY A 26 -6.19 3.15 5.22
C GLY A 26 -5.15 2.67 6.24
N ASP A 27 -4.40 1.62 5.88
CA ASP A 27 -3.35 1.05 6.73
C ASP A 27 -2.05 1.88 6.64
N PRO A 28 -1.47 2.33 7.76
CA PRO A 28 -0.15 2.94 7.77
C PRO A 28 0.96 2.06 7.17
N GLU A 29 0.82 0.73 7.17
CA GLU A 29 1.81 -0.19 6.59
C GLU A 29 1.92 -0.05 5.06
N ASP A 30 0.85 0.36 4.38
CA ASP A 30 0.88 0.66 2.94
C ASP A 30 1.82 1.85 2.66
N ILE A 31 1.78 2.88 3.52
CA ILE A 31 2.68 4.04 3.43
C ILE A 31 4.12 3.62 3.70
N ASP A 32 4.36 2.79 4.72
CA ASP A 32 5.69 2.27 5.03
C ASP A 32 6.27 1.47 3.85
N THR A 33 5.45 0.65 3.22
CA THR A 33 5.82 -0.16 2.05
C THR A 33 6.23 0.72 0.87
N GLU A 34 5.44 1.75 0.55
CA GLU A 34 5.74 2.68 -0.53
C GLU A 34 7.00 3.53 -0.26
N VAL A 35 7.17 4.00 0.98
CA VAL A 35 8.37 4.74 1.43
C VAL A 35 9.62 3.87 1.29
N LEU A 36 9.57 2.61 1.75
CA LEU A 36 10.70 1.69 1.68
C LEU A 36 11.02 1.28 0.23
N THR A 37 9.99 0.96 -0.55
CA THR A 37 10.13 0.56 -1.96
C THR A 37 10.81 1.67 -2.76
N ALA A 38 10.32 2.91 -2.65
CA ALA A 38 10.91 4.05 -3.34
C ALA A 38 12.34 4.37 -2.88
N PHE A 39 12.67 4.15 -1.59
CA PHE A 39 14.05 4.28 -1.13
C PHE A 39 14.97 3.24 -1.77
N ILE A 40 14.53 1.97 -1.85
CA ILE A 40 15.29 0.89 -2.48
C ILE A 40 15.48 1.14 -3.98
N GLU A 41 14.44 1.60 -4.67
CA GLU A 41 14.54 1.99 -6.08
C GLU A 41 15.52 3.16 -6.29
N ALA A 42 15.52 4.14 -5.37
CA ALA A 42 16.47 5.23 -5.41
C ALA A 42 17.91 4.74 -5.18
N ILE A 43 18.16 3.74 -4.32
CA ILE A 43 19.49 3.10 -4.19
C ILE A 43 19.96 2.54 -5.53
N ARG A 44 19.06 1.89 -6.27
CA ARG A 44 19.41 1.19 -7.52
C ARG A 44 19.72 2.12 -8.69
N THR A 45 19.27 3.37 -8.61
CA THR A 45 19.31 4.33 -9.72
C THR A 45 20.22 5.53 -9.45
N VAL A 46 20.66 5.74 -8.21
CA VAL A 46 21.49 6.89 -7.85
C VAL A 46 22.93 6.73 -8.32
N ASP A 47 23.44 7.77 -8.97
CA ASP A 47 24.87 7.90 -9.26
C ASP A 47 25.62 8.35 -8.00
N LEU A 48 26.47 7.45 -7.48
CA LEU A 48 27.28 7.66 -6.28
C LEU A 48 28.38 8.72 -6.47
N ALA A 49 28.69 9.11 -7.71
CA ALA A 49 29.63 10.20 -7.98
C ALA A 49 29.02 11.59 -7.73
N THR A 50 27.69 11.68 -7.57
CA THR A 50 27.03 12.96 -7.31
C THR A 50 26.99 13.31 -5.82
N PRO A 51 27.18 14.58 -5.43
CA PRO A 51 26.98 14.99 -4.06
C PRO A 51 25.51 14.82 -3.64
N SER A 52 25.31 14.59 -2.33
CA SER A 52 24.00 14.53 -1.67
C SER A 52 23.09 13.38 -2.11
N VAL A 53 23.65 12.17 -2.34
CA VAL A 53 22.87 10.98 -2.69
C VAL A 53 21.80 10.61 -1.65
N PHE A 54 22.17 10.58 -0.36
CA PHE A 54 21.25 10.15 0.70
C PHE A 54 20.02 11.07 0.84
N PRO A 55 20.16 12.42 0.90
CA PRO A 55 19.00 13.32 0.88
C PRO A 55 18.09 13.14 -0.33
N LYS A 56 18.64 12.88 -1.53
CA LYS A 56 17.83 12.64 -2.75
C LYS A 56 16.97 11.38 -2.62
N MET A 57 17.53 10.33 -2.02
CA MET A 57 16.82 9.07 -1.78
C MET A 57 15.72 9.25 -0.73
N CYS A 58 16.00 9.94 0.37
CA CYS A 58 14.99 10.30 1.36
C CYS A 58 13.87 11.18 0.76
N ALA A 59 14.21 12.08 -0.16
CA ALA A 59 13.22 12.88 -0.86
C ALA A 59 12.33 12.04 -1.80
N ALA A 60 12.89 11.02 -2.46
CA ALA A 60 12.12 10.07 -3.26
C ALA A 60 11.14 9.27 -2.38
N ALA A 61 11.64 8.73 -1.27
CA ALA A 61 10.85 7.99 -0.29
C ALA A 61 9.70 8.84 0.28
N LYS A 62 9.98 10.09 0.67
CA LYS A 62 8.97 11.03 1.16
C LYS A 62 7.86 11.27 0.12
N ARG A 63 8.23 11.54 -1.13
CA ARG A 63 7.26 11.77 -2.21
C ARG A 63 6.37 10.56 -2.49
N ALA A 64 6.92 9.35 -2.41
CA ALA A 64 6.16 8.12 -2.58
C ALA A 64 5.13 7.96 -1.46
N GLY A 65 5.53 8.13 -0.19
CA GLY A 65 4.60 8.07 0.94
C GLY A 65 3.51 9.15 0.90
N GLU A 66 3.84 10.38 0.50
CA GLU A 66 2.85 11.46 0.31
C GLU A 66 1.82 11.09 -0.76
N ARG A 67 2.28 10.55 -1.90
CA ARG A 67 1.40 10.08 -2.97
C ARG A 67 0.53 8.90 -2.52
N ALA A 68 1.08 7.97 -1.75
CA ALA A 68 0.34 6.84 -1.21
C ALA A 68 -0.82 7.31 -0.33
N ARG A 69 -0.55 8.26 0.58
CA ARG A 69 -1.56 8.92 1.41
C ARG A 69 -2.63 9.61 0.57
N GLU A 70 -2.22 10.46 -0.39
CA GLU A 70 -3.14 11.19 -1.27
C GLU A 70 -4.06 10.22 -2.04
N ASN A 71 -3.50 9.13 -2.56
CA ASN A 71 -4.25 8.11 -3.29
C ASN A 71 -5.27 7.40 -2.39
N ALA A 72 -4.88 7.04 -1.17
CA ALA A 72 -5.77 6.41 -0.20
C ALA A 72 -6.92 7.34 0.22
N GLU A 73 -6.61 8.61 0.54
CA GLU A 73 -7.61 9.62 0.87
C GLU A 73 -8.58 9.86 -0.31
N ALA A 74 -8.06 9.96 -1.54
CA ALA A 74 -8.88 10.10 -2.75
C ALA A 74 -9.72 8.84 -3.04
N GLY A 75 -9.25 7.66 -2.67
CA GLY A 75 -9.99 6.40 -2.77
C GLY A 75 -11.13 6.32 -1.74
N ALA A 76 -10.85 6.68 -0.50
CA ALA A 76 -11.86 6.76 0.56
C ALA A 76 -12.97 7.76 0.22
N ALA A 77 -12.59 8.97 -0.22
CA ALA A 77 -13.54 9.99 -0.66
C ALA A 77 -14.43 9.56 -1.84
N ARG A 78 -14.00 8.59 -2.67
CA ARG A 78 -14.82 7.99 -3.74
C ARG A 78 -15.78 6.90 -3.25
N ARG A 79 -15.49 6.23 -2.13
CA ARG A 79 -16.39 5.22 -1.53
C ARG A 79 -17.60 5.85 -0.84
N PHE A 80 -17.41 6.97 -0.14
CA PHE A 80 -18.49 7.67 0.57
C PHE A 80 -19.66 8.22 -0.31
N PRO A 81 -19.48 8.66 -1.57
CA PRO A 81 -20.58 9.18 -2.39
C PRO A 81 -21.44 8.13 -3.12
N PHE A 82 -21.10 6.83 -3.10
CA PHE A 82 -21.78 5.83 -3.96
C PHE A 82 -22.28 4.56 -3.25
N GLN A 83 -22.14 4.41 -1.94
CA GLN A 83 -22.64 3.23 -1.21
C GLN A 83 -24.01 3.45 -0.55
N GLU A 84 -24.99 3.97 -1.29
CA GLU A 84 -26.39 3.57 -1.09
C GLU A 84 -26.74 2.51 -2.13
N SER A 85 -26.09 1.35 -2.06
CA SER A 85 -26.58 0.18 -2.77
C SER A 85 -27.73 -0.39 -1.94
N SER A 86 -28.95 0.10 -2.21
CA SER A 86 -30.15 -0.51 -1.63
C SER A 86 -30.23 -1.98 -2.09
N PRO A 87 -30.41 -2.93 -1.18
CA PRO A 87 -30.51 -4.34 -1.55
C PRO A 87 -31.73 -4.54 -2.47
N PRO A 88 -31.62 -5.35 -3.54
CA PRO A 88 -32.77 -5.70 -4.36
C PRO A 88 -33.82 -6.41 -3.51
N ALA A 89 -35.10 -6.08 -3.70
CA ALA A 89 -36.20 -6.67 -2.95
C ALA A 89 -36.27 -8.18 -3.18
N VAL A 90 -36.20 -8.95 -2.08
CA VAL A 90 -36.48 -10.39 -2.03
C VAL A 90 -37.94 -10.67 -2.43
N PRO A 91 -38.26 -11.77 -3.14
CA PRO A 91 -37.79 -13.11 -2.81
C PRO A 91 -37.35 -13.96 -4.01
N TRP A 92 -36.06 -14.30 -4.09
CA TRP A 92 -35.63 -15.48 -4.83
C TRP A 92 -34.72 -16.30 -3.93
N GLY A 93 -35.32 -17.34 -3.34
CA GLY A 93 -34.61 -18.36 -2.61
C GLY A 93 -33.80 -19.23 -3.56
N HIS A 94 -32.50 -19.31 -3.31
CA HIS A 94 -31.75 -20.54 -3.10
C HIS A 94 -30.26 -20.17 -3.04
N PRO A 95 -29.55 -20.50 -1.94
CA PRO A 95 -28.16 -20.08 -1.72
C PRO A 95 -27.14 -20.69 -2.70
N ASP A 96 -27.55 -21.61 -3.57
CA ASP A 96 -26.66 -22.33 -4.48
C ASP A 96 -26.40 -21.61 -5.82
N LEU A 97 -27.14 -20.54 -6.14
CA LEU A 97 -26.98 -19.82 -7.41
C LEU A 97 -26.00 -18.64 -7.36
N VAL A 98 -25.53 -18.24 -6.17
CA VAL A 98 -24.54 -17.15 -6.03
C VAL A 98 -23.12 -17.65 -6.34
N LEU A 99 -22.85 -18.95 -6.17
CA LEU A 99 -21.53 -19.54 -6.40
C LEU A 99 -21.18 -19.72 -7.89
N LEU A 100 -22.18 -19.80 -8.78
CA LEU A 100 -21.93 -19.99 -10.23
C LEU A 100 -21.54 -18.69 -10.96
N ASP A 101 -21.90 -17.50 -10.46
CA ASP A 101 -21.43 -16.22 -11.03
C ASP A 101 -19.99 -15.88 -10.58
N ALA A 102 -19.56 -16.41 -9.43
CA ALA A 102 -18.21 -16.21 -8.91
C ALA A 102 -17.15 -17.05 -9.65
N VAL A 103 -17.52 -18.20 -10.22
CA VAL A 103 -16.61 -19.05 -11.00
C VAL A 103 -16.46 -18.57 -12.46
N ALA A 104 -17.46 -17.87 -13.01
CA ALA A 104 -17.38 -17.31 -14.37
C ALA A 104 -16.43 -16.10 -14.49
N LYS A 105 -15.99 -15.52 -13.36
CA LYS A 105 -15.09 -14.34 -13.31
C LYS A 105 -13.63 -14.67 -13.00
N GLY A 106 -13.24 -15.95 -12.95
CA GLY A 106 -11.83 -16.37 -12.94
C GLY A 106 -11.03 -15.97 -11.69
N VAL A 107 -11.65 -16.01 -10.51
CA VAL A 107 -11.01 -15.67 -9.22
C VAL A 107 -10.68 -16.95 -8.45
N ILE A 108 -9.57 -17.62 -8.78
CA ILE A 108 -8.90 -18.64 -7.95
C ILE A 108 -7.39 -18.39 -8.17
N SER A 109 -6.51 -18.33 -7.17
CA SER A 109 -6.36 -19.38 -6.15
C SER A 109 -5.97 -18.94 -4.74
N GLU A 110 -6.63 -19.60 -3.78
CA GLU A 110 -6.03 -20.13 -2.57
C GLU A 110 -4.71 -20.86 -2.88
N VAL A 111 -3.57 -20.26 -2.54
CA VAL A 111 -2.33 -21.02 -2.22
C VAL A 111 -1.55 -20.24 -1.16
N ASP A 112 -1.68 -20.74 0.06
CA ASP A 112 -0.66 -20.86 1.12
C ASP A 112 -0.19 -19.62 1.88
N ALA A 113 -0.96 -19.34 2.93
CA ALA A 113 -0.41 -19.03 4.24
C ALA A 113 0.41 -20.23 4.76
N GLU A 114 1.73 -20.09 4.89
CA GLU A 114 2.60 -20.71 5.92
C GLU A 114 4.09 -20.49 5.58
N LEU A 115 4.77 -19.56 6.26
CA LEU A 115 6.24 -19.63 6.40
C LEU A 115 6.74 -18.88 7.65
N PHE A 116 6.34 -19.34 8.85
CA PHE A 116 6.94 -18.91 10.13
C PHE A 116 7.26 -20.08 11.09
N LEU A 117 7.55 -21.28 10.57
CA LEU A 117 8.10 -22.38 11.37
C LEU A 117 9.05 -23.25 10.51
N HIS A 118 10.33 -22.87 10.43
CA HIS A 118 11.44 -23.82 10.52
C HIS A 118 12.77 -23.16 10.89
#